data_AF-G7YVU4-F1
#
_entry.id   AF-G7YVU4-F1
#
_cell.length_a   1.000
_cell.length_b   1.000
_cell.length_c   1.000
_cell.angle_alpha   90.00
_cell.angle_beta   90.00
_cell.angle_gamma   90.00
#
_symmetry.space_group_name_H-M   'P 1'
#
loop_
_entity.id
_entity.type
_entity.pdbx_description
1 polymer ?
#
loop_
_entity_poly.entity_id
_entity_poly.type
_entity_poly.pdbx_seq_one_letter_code
_entity_poly.pdbx_strand_id
1 'polypeptide(L)'
;MTANEPWSGHYTVNGPIWVTAHTTQFTKPGWYYLGHGTGVGHLPEGGSYVSLVSPDRNDLTIIVETMSHDHSLCIRPSLPHYTVVPQNVTFMLTGEKKSEYFNYLGGIEIVNNRFTLPLDIDELYTLSTIKAAENVYPKPPPSTPFVLPYVDNFQVRNSEKVREPEYLTPQVGYFELIPDPQQLATGITILQQMPLVQPIDWCNVGENPIAVMGYSNDW
;
A
#
# COMPACT_ATOMS: atom_id res chain seq x y z
N MET A 1 -0.96 -3.23 3.79
CA MET A 1 -1.59 -3.36 5.11
C MET A 1 -2.70 -4.39 4.97
N THR A 2 -2.85 -5.29 5.94
CA THR A 2 -4.03 -6.16 6.02
C THR A 2 -4.82 -5.74 7.24
N ALA A 3 -6.10 -5.42 7.06
CA ALA A 3 -7.00 -4.96 8.11
C ALA A 3 -8.38 -5.63 7.92
N ASN A 4 -8.38 -6.96 8.04
CA ASN A 4 -9.53 -7.83 7.78
C ASN A 4 -10.22 -8.31 9.07
N GLU A 5 -9.86 -7.79 10.24
CA GLU A 5 -10.48 -8.12 11.52
C GLU A 5 -11.07 -6.89 12.23
N PRO A 6 -12.11 -6.24 11.66
CA PRO A 6 -12.76 -5.09 12.28
C PRO A 6 -13.29 -5.37 13.70
N TRP A 7 -13.68 -6.62 14.00
CA TRP A 7 -14.18 -7.02 15.32
C TRP A 7 -13.11 -7.04 16.43
N SER A 8 -11.84 -7.31 16.09
CA SER A 8 -10.73 -7.31 17.05
C SER A 8 -9.95 -5.97 17.01
N GLY A 9 -10.08 -5.22 15.91
CA GLY A 9 -9.26 -4.06 15.61
C GLY A 9 -7.83 -4.42 15.19
N HIS A 10 -7.54 -5.71 14.99
CA HIS A 10 -6.24 -6.17 14.54
C HIS A 10 -5.96 -5.76 13.09
N TYR A 11 -4.71 -5.36 12.84
CA TYR A 11 -4.19 -5.14 11.49
C TYR A 11 -2.70 -5.47 11.44
N THR A 12 -2.20 -5.76 10.25
CA THR A 12 -0.76 -5.96 9.99
C THR A 12 -0.23 -4.94 9.00
N VAL A 13 0.91 -4.33 9.34
CA VAL A 13 1.63 -3.41 8.46
C VAL A 13 2.67 -4.22 7.67
N ASN A 14 2.26 -4.68 6.49
CA ASN A 14 3.09 -5.53 5.62
C ASN A 14 4.12 -4.72 4.81
N GLY A 15 5.14 -5.41 4.29
CA GLY A 15 6.23 -4.87 3.48
C GLY A 15 5.84 -3.83 2.41
N PRO A 16 4.76 -4.02 1.61
CA PRO A 16 4.38 -3.05 0.58
C PRO A 16 4.12 -1.62 1.07
N ILE A 17 3.73 -1.45 2.34
CA ILE A 17 3.56 -0.11 2.93
C ILE A 17 4.91 0.60 3.02
N TRP A 18 5.93 -0.12 3.48
CA TRP A 18 7.29 0.41 3.62
C TRP A 18 7.97 0.59 2.27
N VAL A 19 7.81 -0.36 1.34
CA VAL A 19 8.27 -0.21 -0.05
C VAL A 19 7.66 1.04 -0.70
N THR A 20 6.36 1.30 -0.48
CA THR A 20 5.72 2.52 -0.98
C THR A 20 6.34 3.78 -0.36
N ALA A 21 6.64 3.75 0.94
CA ALA A 21 7.22 4.89 1.67
C ALA A 21 8.59 5.32 1.13
N HIS A 22 9.42 4.38 0.64
CA HIS A 22 10.70 4.67 -0.02
C HIS A 22 10.58 5.65 -1.20
N THR A 23 9.40 5.75 -1.81
CA THR A 23 9.12 6.75 -2.84
C THR A 23 8.28 7.90 -2.30
N THR A 24 7.14 7.61 -1.66
CA THR A 24 6.10 8.61 -1.39
C THR A 24 6.43 9.57 -0.26
N GLN A 25 7.32 9.22 0.68
CA GLN A 25 7.77 10.16 1.70
C GLN A 25 8.77 11.20 1.16
N PHE A 26 9.47 10.86 0.07
CA PHE A 26 10.63 11.60 -0.43
C PHE A 26 10.40 12.24 -1.80
N THR A 27 9.18 12.16 -2.33
CA THR A 27 8.79 12.73 -3.62
C THR A 27 7.38 13.26 -3.56
N LYS A 28 7.01 14.15 -4.48
CA LYS A 28 5.64 14.68 -4.62
C LYS A 28 5.24 14.74 -6.08
N PRO A 29 3.93 14.68 -6.41
CA PRO A 29 3.46 15.00 -7.74
C PRO A 29 4.03 16.34 -8.24
N GLY A 30 4.53 16.35 -9.49
CA GLY A 30 5.20 17.50 -10.10
C GLY A 30 6.73 17.47 -10.06
N TRP A 31 7.34 16.55 -9.31
CA TRP A 31 8.79 16.29 -9.38
C TRP A 31 9.21 15.74 -10.74
N TYR A 32 10.48 15.93 -11.09
CA TYR A 32 11.04 15.52 -12.36
C TYR A 32 12.07 14.40 -12.17
N TYR A 33 11.97 13.33 -12.96
CA TYR A 33 13.06 12.36 -13.09
C TYR A 33 14.27 13.01 -13.78
N LEU A 34 15.47 12.62 -13.36
CA LEU A 34 16.70 12.92 -14.08
C LEU A 34 16.79 12.07 -15.37
N GLY A 35 17.73 12.42 -16.24
CA GLY A 35 17.89 11.75 -17.53
C GLY A 35 18.31 10.28 -17.42
N HIS A 36 17.89 9.46 -18.40
CA HIS A 36 18.39 8.09 -18.55
C HIS A 36 19.92 8.08 -18.70
N GLY A 37 20.59 7.15 -18.03
CA GLY A 37 22.04 7.02 -18.03
C GLY A 37 22.79 8.01 -17.13
N THR A 38 22.14 9.08 -16.65
CA THR A 38 22.73 10.05 -15.71
C THR A 38 22.09 10.04 -14.33
N GLY A 39 20.80 9.74 -14.22
CA GLY A 39 20.10 9.59 -12.94
C GLY A 39 19.03 8.50 -12.90
N VAL A 40 18.75 7.84 -14.03
CA VAL A 40 17.85 6.68 -14.13
C VAL A 40 18.54 5.58 -14.91
N GLY A 41 18.56 4.36 -14.39
CA GLY A 41 19.19 3.24 -15.08
C GLY A 41 19.18 1.92 -14.31
N HIS A 42 19.81 0.92 -14.92
CA HIS A 42 20.08 -0.38 -14.29
C HIS A 42 21.44 -0.36 -13.61
N LEU A 43 21.56 -1.16 -12.54
CA LEU A 43 22.83 -1.40 -11.88
C LEU A 43 23.64 -2.46 -12.65
N PRO A 44 24.98 -2.43 -12.58
CA PRO A 44 25.84 -3.34 -13.35
C PRO A 44 25.56 -4.83 -13.10
N GLU A 45 25.35 -5.22 -11.84
CA GLU A 45 25.15 -6.62 -11.45
C GLU A 45 23.69 -6.93 -11.07
N GLY A 46 22.74 -6.23 -11.70
CA GLY A 46 21.29 -6.40 -11.50
C GLY A 46 20.67 -5.43 -10.50
N GLY A 47 19.38 -5.13 -10.66
CA GLY A 47 18.66 -4.07 -9.96
C GLY A 47 18.58 -2.76 -10.75
N SER A 48 18.00 -1.73 -10.15
CA SER A 48 17.79 -0.43 -10.79
C SER A 48 17.88 0.73 -9.83
N TYR A 49 18.02 1.93 -10.39
CA TYR A 49 17.97 3.17 -9.64
C TYR A 49 17.23 4.25 -10.41
N VAL A 50 16.56 5.12 -9.67
CA VAL A 50 15.91 6.33 -10.18
C VAL A 50 16.24 7.52 -9.31
N SER A 51 16.46 8.67 -9.94
CA SER A 51 16.74 9.93 -9.27
C SER A 51 15.72 10.97 -9.69
N LEU A 52 15.15 11.66 -8.71
CA LEU A 52 14.14 12.70 -8.90
C LEU A 52 14.58 13.99 -8.22
N VAL A 53 14.24 15.12 -8.83
CA VAL A 53 14.46 16.47 -8.27
C VAL A 53 13.16 17.22 -8.12
N SER A 54 13.09 18.05 -7.08
CA SER A 54 11.94 18.94 -6.85
C SER A 54 11.78 19.97 -7.97
N PRO A 55 10.59 20.56 -8.16
CA PRO A 55 10.36 21.56 -9.21
C PRO A 55 11.27 22.78 -9.12
N ASP A 56 11.63 23.20 -7.91
CA ASP A 56 12.57 24.28 -7.61
C ASP A 56 14.04 23.83 -7.60
N ARG A 57 14.30 22.54 -7.82
CA ARG A 57 15.61 21.88 -7.85
C ARG A 57 16.38 21.93 -6.53
N ASN A 58 15.71 22.23 -5.42
CA ASN A 58 16.32 22.29 -4.09
C ASN A 58 16.47 20.92 -3.43
N ASP A 59 15.62 19.95 -3.79
CA ASP A 59 15.68 18.60 -3.25
C ASP A 59 16.04 17.56 -4.31
N LEU A 60 16.72 16.51 -3.85
CA LEU A 60 17.13 15.34 -4.64
C LEU A 60 16.75 14.08 -3.85
N THR A 61 16.15 13.13 -4.55
CA THR A 61 15.85 11.79 -4.02
C THR A 61 16.35 10.75 -5.01
N ILE A 62 17.14 9.78 -4.54
CA ILE A 62 17.63 8.62 -5.30
C ILE A 62 17.05 7.38 -4.63
N ILE A 63 16.41 6.53 -5.41
CA ILE A 63 15.81 5.27 -4.97
C ILE A 63 16.52 4.16 -5.71
N VAL A 64 17.00 3.16 -4.98
CA VAL A 64 17.81 2.04 -5.50
C VAL A 64 17.19 0.74 -5.04
N GLU A 65 17.03 -0.23 -5.93
CA GLU A 65 16.51 -1.56 -5.61
C GLU A 65 17.35 -2.67 -6.24
N THR A 66 17.42 -3.81 -5.55
CA THR A 66 18.14 -5.03 -5.98
C THR A 66 17.26 -6.28 -5.84
N MET A 67 15.98 -6.19 -6.19
CA MET A 67 15.02 -7.30 -6.06
C MET A 67 15.37 -8.48 -6.97
N SER A 68 15.52 -9.66 -6.39
CA SER A 68 15.82 -10.91 -7.09
C SER A 68 14.64 -11.39 -7.94
N HIS A 69 14.95 -12.19 -8.96
CA HIS A 69 13.93 -12.82 -9.81
C HIS A 69 13.06 -13.80 -9.01
N ASP A 70 13.68 -14.61 -8.14
CA ASP A 70 13.01 -15.64 -7.34
C ASP A 70 12.00 -15.09 -6.32
N HIS A 71 12.18 -13.84 -5.86
CA HIS A 71 11.22 -13.14 -5.01
C HIS A 71 10.24 -12.24 -5.78
N SER A 72 10.37 -12.16 -7.11
CA SER A 72 9.54 -11.31 -8.00
C SER A 72 8.47 -12.12 -8.76
N LEU A 73 7.79 -13.05 -8.08
CA LEU A 73 6.91 -14.06 -8.71
C LEU A 73 5.51 -13.56 -9.13
N CYS A 74 5.06 -12.43 -8.58
CA CYS A 74 3.68 -11.94 -8.70
C CYS A 74 3.42 -11.05 -9.93
N ILE A 75 4.30 -11.07 -10.93
CA ILE A 75 4.16 -10.26 -12.15
C ILE A 75 3.50 -11.09 -13.27
N ARG A 76 2.65 -10.44 -14.09
CA ARG A 76 1.91 -11.04 -15.21
C ARG A 76 2.09 -10.16 -16.46
N PRO A 77 2.69 -10.67 -17.57
CA PRO A 77 3.23 -12.03 -17.78
C PRO A 77 4.44 -12.32 -16.88
N SER A 78 4.88 -13.59 -16.81
CA SER A 78 6.05 -13.99 -16.03
C SER A 78 7.30 -13.22 -16.47
N LEU A 79 8.11 -12.78 -15.51
CA LEU A 79 9.38 -12.12 -15.80
C LEU A 79 10.37 -13.07 -16.46
N PRO A 80 11.05 -12.66 -17.55
CA PRO A 80 12.25 -13.35 -18.01
C PRO A 80 13.25 -13.48 -16.88
N HIS A 81 13.99 -14.59 -16.85
CA HIS A 81 14.99 -14.81 -15.82
C HIS A 81 16.08 -13.73 -15.87
N TYR A 82 16.44 -13.18 -14.71
CA TYR A 82 17.56 -12.27 -14.52
C TYR A 82 18.27 -12.59 -13.21
N THR A 83 19.47 -12.07 -13.02
CA THR A 83 20.29 -12.32 -11.83
C THR A 83 20.66 -11.00 -11.19
N VAL A 84 20.63 -10.99 -9.86
CA VAL A 84 21.14 -9.91 -9.02
C VAL A 84 22.24 -10.48 -8.14
N VAL A 85 23.39 -9.83 -8.10
CA VAL A 85 24.55 -10.23 -7.29
C VAL A 85 24.94 -9.07 -6.37
N PRO A 86 25.43 -9.34 -5.15
CA PRO A 86 25.93 -8.30 -4.27
C PRO A 86 27.02 -7.48 -4.97
N GLN A 87 26.92 -6.16 -4.88
CA GLN A 87 27.75 -5.23 -5.64
C GLN A 87 27.98 -3.92 -4.89
N ASN A 88 29.13 -3.29 -5.14
CA ASN A 88 29.42 -1.94 -4.65
C ASN A 88 29.15 -0.94 -5.76
N VAL A 89 28.18 -0.05 -5.56
CA VAL A 89 27.78 0.94 -6.57
C VAL A 89 28.24 2.33 -6.14
N THR A 90 29.04 2.98 -6.98
CA THR A 90 29.47 4.37 -6.76
C THR A 90 28.60 5.33 -7.55
N PHE A 91 27.94 6.25 -6.83
CA PHE A 91 27.19 7.35 -7.42
C PHE A 91 28.06 8.61 -7.47
N MET A 92 27.92 9.38 -8.56
CA MET A 92 28.58 10.66 -8.74
C MET A 92 27.53 11.75 -8.89
N LEU A 93 27.57 12.73 -8.00
CA LEU A 93 26.64 13.86 -7.99
C LEU A 93 27.23 15.01 -8.82
N THR A 94 26.53 15.42 -9.87
CA THR A 94 26.93 16.60 -10.67
C THR A 94 26.13 17.82 -10.23
N GLY A 95 26.75 18.73 -9.48
CA GLY A 95 26.16 19.99 -9.02
C GLY A 95 26.78 20.51 -7.72
N GLU A 96 26.66 21.81 -7.45
CA GLU A 96 27.11 22.42 -6.21
C GLU A 96 26.03 22.27 -5.13
N LYS A 97 26.06 21.18 -4.36
CA LYS A 97 25.32 21.11 -3.10
C LYS A 97 26.23 20.61 -1.99
N LYS A 98 26.37 21.42 -0.94
CA LYS A 98 26.82 20.94 0.36
C LYS A 98 25.67 20.15 0.96
N SER A 99 25.87 18.85 1.12
CA SER A 99 24.86 17.95 1.66
C SER A 99 25.28 17.44 3.04
N GLU A 100 24.50 17.80 4.05
CA GLU A 100 24.34 17.02 5.29
C GLU A 100 22.90 16.48 5.29
N TYR A 101 22.71 15.18 5.06
CA TYR A 101 21.39 14.54 5.01
C TYR A 101 21.39 13.09 5.56
N PHE A 102 20.20 12.50 5.69
CA PHE A 102 19.59 12.01 6.94
C PHE A 102 19.87 10.55 7.38
N ASN A 103 19.38 10.23 8.60
CA ASN A 103 19.54 8.98 9.34
C ASN A 103 18.31 8.04 9.15
N TYR A 104 18.52 6.83 8.64
CA TYR A 104 18.15 5.56 9.28
C TYR A 104 19.03 4.46 8.66
N LEU A 105 20.28 4.43 9.14
CA LEU A 105 21.44 3.52 8.96
C LEU A 105 22.75 4.34 9.14
N GLY A 106 22.66 5.67 9.03
CA GLY A 106 23.76 6.63 9.22
C GLY A 106 23.76 7.68 8.10
N GLY A 107 24.41 8.83 8.32
CA GLY A 107 24.71 9.76 7.23
C GLY A 107 25.80 9.19 6.33
N ILE A 108 25.65 9.30 5.02
CA ILE A 108 26.68 8.90 4.06
C ILE A 108 27.56 10.11 3.77
N GLU A 109 28.86 9.98 4.06
CA GLU A 109 29.82 11.03 3.72
C GLU A 109 30.06 11.05 2.21
N ILE A 110 29.88 12.22 1.61
CA ILE A 110 30.12 12.44 0.18
C ILE A 110 31.51 13.06 0.04
N VAL A 111 32.46 12.29 -0.49
CA VAL A 111 33.84 12.73 -0.73
C VAL A 111 34.01 12.97 -2.23
N ASN A 112 34.44 14.18 -2.61
CA ASN A 112 34.61 14.58 -4.01
C ASN A 112 33.35 14.35 -4.87
N ASN A 113 32.18 14.71 -4.33
CA ASN A 113 30.86 14.49 -4.95
C ASN A 113 30.54 13.02 -5.29
N ARG A 114 31.17 12.08 -4.60
CA ARG A 114 30.94 10.65 -4.79
C ARG A 114 30.63 9.97 -3.47
N PHE A 115 29.82 8.92 -3.55
CA PHE A 115 29.61 7.98 -2.46
C PHE A 115 29.43 6.58 -3.03
N THR A 116 29.74 5.57 -2.21
CA THR A 116 29.61 4.16 -2.59
C THR A 116 28.66 3.46 -1.63
N LEU A 117 27.73 2.69 -2.18
CA LEU A 117 26.83 1.84 -1.43
C LEU A 117 27.19 0.38 -1.67
N PRO A 118 27.48 -0.42 -0.62
CA PRO A 118 27.38 -1.86 -0.72
C PRO A 118 25.89 -2.23 -0.81
N LEU A 119 25.53 -2.99 -1.83
CA LEU A 119 24.18 -3.47 -2.07
C LEU A 119 24.19 -5.00 -2.09
N ASP A 120 23.39 -5.61 -1.24
CA ASP A 120 23.09 -7.04 -1.24
C ASP A 120 21.82 -7.33 -2.07
N ILE A 121 21.41 -8.59 -2.12
CA ILE A 121 20.21 -9.03 -2.83
C ILE A 121 18.96 -8.67 -2.02
N ASP A 122 17.88 -8.27 -2.71
CA ASP A 122 16.57 -7.92 -2.15
C ASP A 122 16.59 -6.72 -1.19
N GLU A 123 17.43 -5.72 -1.50
CA GLU A 123 17.50 -4.47 -0.75
C GLU A 123 16.80 -3.31 -1.47
N LEU A 124 16.34 -2.34 -0.69
CA LEU A 124 15.71 -1.12 -1.16
C LEU A 124 16.26 0.06 -0.35
N TYR A 125 16.88 1.01 -1.04
CA TYR A 125 17.45 2.22 -0.42
C TYR A 125 16.76 3.46 -0.95
N THR A 126 16.58 4.44 -0.05
CA THR A 126 16.25 5.81 -0.44
C THR A 126 17.26 6.76 0.15
N LEU A 127 17.92 7.51 -0.72
CA LEU A 127 18.82 8.60 -0.36
C LEU A 127 18.13 9.90 -0.73
N SER A 128 17.86 10.76 0.25
CA SER A 128 17.15 12.01 -0.01
C SER A 128 17.70 13.17 0.80
N THR A 129 17.59 14.37 0.24
CA THR A 129 17.77 15.62 0.99
C THR A 129 16.59 15.92 1.92
N ILE A 130 15.46 15.23 1.71
CA ILE A 130 14.27 15.35 2.53
C ILE A 130 14.39 14.42 3.74
N LYS A 131 14.08 14.95 4.92
CA LYS A 131 14.00 14.16 6.16
C LYS A 131 12.74 13.30 6.12
N ALA A 132 12.88 12.02 6.44
CA ALA A 132 11.75 11.11 6.57
C ALA A 132 10.78 11.62 7.64
N ALA A 133 9.48 11.40 7.43
CA ALA A 133 8.48 11.69 8.45
C ALA A 133 8.42 10.53 9.44
N GLU A 134 8.68 10.79 10.71
CA GLU A 134 8.50 9.80 11.78
C GLU A 134 7.01 9.70 12.14
N ASN A 135 6.37 8.60 11.76
CA ASN A 135 5.00 8.28 12.16
C ASN A 135 5.02 7.02 13.03
N VAL A 136 4.96 7.20 14.34
CA VAL A 136 4.90 6.10 15.30
C VAL A 136 3.45 5.92 15.76
N TYR A 137 2.91 4.73 15.52
CA TYR A 137 1.58 4.34 15.99
C TYR A 137 1.70 3.25 17.05
N PRO A 138 0.76 3.18 18.02
CA PRO A 138 0.72 2.09 18.98
C PRO A 138 0.50 0.75 18.27
N LYS A 139 1.01 -0.32 18.87
CA LYS A 139 0.78 -1.68 18.36
C LYS A 139 -0.72 -1.99 18.34
N PRO A 140 -1.26 -2.57 17.26
CA PRO A 140 -2.66 -2.98 17.21
C PRO A 140 -3.00 -4.02 18.29
N PRO A 141 -4.29 -4.16 18.64
CA PRO A 141 -4.78 -5.29 19.41
C PRO A 141 -4.35 -6.65 18.80
N PRO A 142 -4.26 -7.71 19.61
CA PRO A 142 -4.01 -9.05 19.10
C PRO A 142 -5.18 -9.53 18.23
N SER A 143 -4.86 -10.35 17.22
CA SER A 143 -5.87 -11.03 16.40
C SER A 143 -6.77 -11.90 17.27
N THR A 144 -8.07 -11.91 16.96
CA THR A 144 -9.03 -12.82 17.59
C THR A 144 -10.00 -13.37 16.55
N PRO A 145 -10.48 -14.61 16.69
CA PRO A 145 -11.55 -15.13 15.86
C PRO A 145 -12.81 -14.27 15.94
N PHE A 146 -13.65 -14.33 14.91
CA PHE A 146 -14.97 -13.70 14.92
C PHE A 146 -15.84 -14.27 16.05
N VAL A 147 -16.49 -13.40 16.81
CA VAL A 147 -17.24 -13.80 18.00
C VAL A 147 -18.57 -14.42 17.61
N LEU A 148 -18.82 -15.65 18.08
CA LEU A 148 -20.08 -16.36 17.92
C LEU A 148 -20.70 -16.67 19.31
N PRO A 149 -22.04 -16.62 19.44
CA PRO A 149 -23.02 -16.25 18.42
C PRO A 149 -22.98 -14.74 18.12
N TYR A 150 -23.15 -14.40 16.84
CA TYR A 150 -23.31 -13.02 16.40
C TYR A 150 -24.78 -12.74 16.10
N VAL A 151 -25.26 -11.58 16.56
CA VAL A 151 -26.62 -11.10 16.33
C VAL A 151 -26.54 -9.65 15.91
N ASP A 152 -27.20 -9.33 14.81
CA ASP A 152 -27.42 -7.97 14.35
C ASP A 152 -28.92 -7.66 14.41
N ASN A 153 -29.30 -6.55 15.04
CA ASN A 153 -30.67 -6.07 15.11
C ASN A 153 -31.06 -5.14 13.93
N PHE A 154 -30.17 -5.02 12.95
CA PHE A 154 -30.25 -4.23 11.73
C PHE A 154 -30.62 -2.76 11.96
N GLN A 155 -30.26 -2.23 13.13
CA GLN A 155 -30.40 -0.80 13.42
C GLN A 155 -29.22 -0.02 12.85
N VAL A 156 -29.49 1.12 12.23
CA VAL A 156 -28.44 2.03 11.73
C VAL A 156 -27.58 2.51 12.92
N ARG A 157 -26.31 2.08 12.95
CA ARG A 157 -25.37 2.39 14.04
C ARG A 157 -24.52 3.63 13.78
N ASN A 158 -24.29 3.95 12.51
CA ASN A 158 -23.40 5.02 12.06
C ASN A 158 -24.18 6.14 11.37
N SER A 159 -23.48 7.24 11.05
CA SER A 159 -24.04 8.39 10.32
C SER A 159 -24.90 7.94 9.13
N GLU A 160 -25.93 8.70 8.77
CA GLU A 160 -26.89 8.45 7.67
C GLU A 160 -26.27 8.09 6.31
N LYS A 161 -24.95 8.27 6.16
CA LYS A 161 -24.15 7.96 4.97
C LYS A 161 -23.87 6.46 4.78
N VAL A 162 -23.77 5.67 5.86
CA VAL A 162 -23.49 4.23 5.76
C VAL A 162 -24.74 3.46 6.12
N ARG A 163 -25.32 2.81 5.12
CA ARG A 163 -26.55 2.03 5.26
C ARG A 163 -26.33 0.53 5.13
N GLU A 164 -25.11 0.04 4.96
CA GLU A 164 -24.86 -1.40 4.98
C GLU A 164 -24.77 -1.93 6.42
N PRO A 165 -25.28 -3.15 6.70
CA PRO A 165 -25.08 -3.79 7.99
C PRO A 165 -23.62 -4.19 8.21
N GLU A 166 -23.20 -4.27 9.47
CA GLU A 166 -21.81 -4.63 9.81
C GLU A 166 -21.52 -6.10 9.45
N TYR A 167 -20.29 -6.34 8.94
CA TYR A 167 -19.75 -7.67 8.58
C TYR A 167 -20.46 -8.43 7.46
N LEU A 168 -21.60 -7.96 6.96
CA LEU A 168 -22.25 -8.54 5.80
C LEU A 168 -21.57 -8.03 4.52
N THR A 169 -21.04 -8.93 3.72
CA THR A 169 -20.32 -8.60 2.47
C THR A 169 -21.14 -9.09 1.27
N PRO A 170 -21.85 -8.20 0.55
CA PRO A 170 -22.54 -8.56 -0.68
C PRO A 170 -21.56 -9.14 -1.71
N GLN A 171 -21.89 -10.31 -2.28
CA GLN A 171 -21.17 -10.89 -3.42
C GLN A 171 -21.94 -10.66 -4.73
N VAL A 172 -23.28 -10.65 -4.65
CA VAL A 172 -24.20 -10.33 -5.75
C VAL A 172 -25.31 -9.44 -5.24
N GLY A 173 -25.57 -8.34 -5.95
CA GLY A 173 -26.51 -7.31 -5.51
C GLY A 173 -25.90 -6.40 -4.42
N TYR A 174 -26.76 -5.59 -3.82
CA TYR A 174 -26.40 -4.63 -2.78
C TYR A 174 -27.56 -4.52 -1.80
N PHE A 175 -27.23 -4.38 -0.51
CA PHE A 175 -28.18 -4.51 0.59
C PHE A 175 -28.07 -3.29 1.52
N GLU A 176 -29.19 -2.62 1.79
CA GLU A 176 -29.26 -1.47 2.69
C GLU A 176 -30.15 -1.74 3.90
N LEU A 177 -29.80 -1.10 5.02
CA LEU A 177 -30.64 -0.82 6.15
C LEU A 177 -31.55 0.36 5.80
N ILE A 178 -32.83 0.08 5.61
CA ILE A 178 -33.85 1.10 5.31
C ILE A 178 -34.90 1.16 6.43
N PRO A 179 -35.58 2.30 6.63
CA PRO A 179 -36.74 2.35 7.54
C PRO A 179 -37.79 1.33 7.13
N ASP A 180 -38.33 0.58 8.08
CA ASP A 180 -39.40 -0.38 7.80
C ASP A 180 -40.62 0.35 7.19
N PRO A 181 -40.97 0.10 5.91
CA PRO A 181 -42.08 0.76 5.27
C PRO A 181 -43.43 0.50 5.97
N GLN A 182 -43.55 -0.62 6.71
CA GLN A 182 -44.75 -1.00 7.44
C GLN A 182 -44.79 -0.40 8.86
N GLN A 183 -43.65 0.05 9.40
CA GLN A 183 -43.52 0.52 10.78
C GLN A 183 -42.75 1.83 10.89
N LEU A 184 -42.92 2.75 9.94
CA LEU A 184 -42.20 4.04 9.86
C LEU A 184 -42.17 4.84 11.18
N ALA A 185 -43.25 4.81 11.96
CA ALA A 185 -43.36 5.53 13.24
C ALA A 185 -42.48 4.96 14.37
N THR A 186 -42.03 3.71 14.24
CA THR A 186 -41.24 3.02 15.27
C THR A 186 -39.75 3.32 15.18
N GLY A 187 -39.28 3.84 14.03
CA GLY A 187 -37.87 4.02 13.73
C GLY A 187 -37.09 2.72 13.49
N ILE A 188 -37.78 1.57 13.43
CA ILE A 188 -37.18 0.28 13.10
C ILE A 188 -36.67 0.32 11.67
N THR A 189 -35.49 -0.27 11.48
CA THR A 189 -34.88 -0.49 10.17
C THR A 189 -34.80 -1.98 9.85
N ILE A 190 -34.85 -2.30 8.55
CA ILE A 190 -34.78 -3.65 8.00
C ILE A 190 -33.66 -3.73 6.96
N LEU A 191 -33.10 -4.92 6.80
CA LEU A 191 -32.18 -5.21 5.70
C LEU A 191 -32.97 -5.49 4.42
N GLN A 192 -32.70 -4.74 3.35
CA GLN A 192 -33.35 -4.89 2.05
C GLN A 192 -32.31 -5.03 0.94
N GLN A 193 -32.51 -6.01 0.06
CA GLN A 193 -31.84 -6.06 -1.24
C GLN A 193 -32.43 -4.98 -2.14
N MET A 194 -31.58 -4.14 -2.72
CA MET A 194 -32.01 -2.93 -3.44
C MET A 194 -32.18 -3.12 -4.96
N PRO A 195 -31.26 -3.78 -5.69
CA PRO A 195 -31.39 -3.92 -7.14
C PRO A 195 -32.56 -4.82 -7.58
N LEU A 196 -33.52 -4.26 -8.32
CA LEU A 196 -34.65 -5.01 -8.88
C LEU A 196 -34.30 -5.74 -10.20
N VAL A 197 -33.19 -5.35 -10.82
CA VAL A 197 -32.72 -5.88 -12.10
C VAL A 197 -31.22 -6.10 -12.03
N GLN A 198 -30.72 -7.06 -12.81
CA GLN A 198 -29.28 -7.33 -12.91
C GLN A 198 -28.57 -6.11 -13.53
N PRO A 199 -27.49 -5.61 -12.90
CA PRO A 199 -26.70 -4.52 -13.46
C PRO A 199 -25.88 -4.98 -14.67
N ILE A 200 -25.21 -4.03 -15.32
CA ILE A 200 -24.17 -4.38 -16.29
C ILE A 200 -22.97 -4.88 -15.49
N ASP A 201 -22.77 -6.19 -15.52
CA ASP A 201 -21.75 -6.84 -14.72
C ASP A 201 -20.33 -6.64 -15.28
N TRP A 202 -19.38 -6.40 -14.38
CA TRP A 202 -17.95 -6.44 -14.69
C TRP A 202 -17.37 -7.86 -14.60
N CYS A 203 -17.91 -8.68 -13.69
CA CYS A 203 -17.53 -10.08 -13.47
C CYS A 203 -18.74 -11.00 -13.66
N ASN A 204 -18.51 -12.26 -14.02
CA ASN A 204 -19.58 -13.26 -14.02
C ASN A 204 -19.90 -13.69 -12.57
N VAL A 205 -20.85 -13.03 -11.92
CA VAL A 205 -21.15 -13.17 -10.48
C VAL A 205 -22.42 -13.96 -10.18
N GLY A 206 -23.16 -14.40 -11.19
CA GLY A 206 -24.43 -15.12 -11.03
C GLY A 206 -25.64 -14.19 -10.88
N GLU A 207 -26.84 -14.76 -10.95
CA GLU A 207 -28.09 -14.00 -11.07
C GLU A 207 -28.81 -13.76 -9.74
N ASN A 208 -28.52 -14.57 -8.72
CA ASN A 208 -29.22 -14.51 -7.43
C ASN A 208 -28.46 -13.61 -6.45
N PRO A 209 -29.12 -12.60 -5.84
CA PRO A 209 -28.49 -11.81 -4.80
C PRO A 209 -28.04 -12.66 -3.61
N ILE A 210 -26.80 -12.45 -3.17
CA ILE A 210 -26.22 -13.16 -2.03
C ILE A 210 -25.24 -12.25 -1.32
N ALA A 211 -25.29 -12.28 0.01
CA ALA A 211 -24.32 -11.65 0.87
C ALA A 211 -23.82 -12.67 1.89
N VAL A 212 -22.52 -12.65 2.17
CA VAL A 212 -21.87 -13.58 3.08
C VAL A 212 -21.45 -12.87 4.36
N MET A 213 -21.49 -13.58 5.46
CA MET A 213 -20.98 -13.10 6.74
C MET A 213 -20.33 -14.26 7.49
N GLY A 214 -19.39 -13.94 8.36
CA GLY A 214 -18.72 -14.90 9.23
C GLY A 214 -17.22 -14.92 9.04
N TYR A 215 -16.62 -15.99 9.54
CA TYR A 215 -15.18 -16.19 9.57
C TYR A 215 -14.90 -17.63 9.20
N SER A 216 -13.94 -17.83 8.29
CA SER A 216 -13.36 -19.16 8.09
C SER A 216 -11.85 -19.00 7.95
N ASN A 217 -11.15 -20.01 8.44
CA ASN A 217 -9.70 -20.07 8.40
C ASN A 217 -9.17 -20.34 6.97
N ASP A 218 -10.06 -20.69 6.02
CA ASP A 218 -9.70 -21.33 4.74
C ASP A 218 -10.39 -20.69 3.50
N TRP A 219 -10.64 -19.38 3.48
CA TRP A 219 -11.02 -18.68 2.24
C TRP A 219 -9.81 -18.19 1.47
#